data_AF-A0A2V3IT05-F1
#
_entry.id   AF-A0A2V3IT05-F1
#
_cell.length_a   1.000
_cell.length_b   1.000
_cell.length_c   1.000
_cell.angle_alpha   90.00
_cell.angle_beta   90.00
_cell.angle_gamma   90.00
#
_symmetry.space_group_name_H-M   'P 1'
#
loop_
_entity.id
_entity.type
_entity.pdbx_description
1 polymer ?
#
loop_
_entity_poly.entity_id
_entity_poly.type
_entity_poly.pdbx_seq_one_letter_code
_entity_poly.pdbx_strand_id
1 'polypeptide(L)'
;MVEIPLKSQFVSLIVTLISGLAELFLFGALLGFNKYSECIALRKGRQVSVRLHRIRAKFLAVLAMVVFIFLEVIMSFFSDPAIEIKFRTDECLAVDRIDLREGFTGDTNDEDFILIRCIGIKKDGFLQRAGNFSLNPNTKARVRCGKHALYEYPNEDDLQFTLTNVTRTGGTDTDLVLECILPTPAVGEKPPTERLCAAVRQLPPNSIGFTNVYLSAAVRESEVGPLVNQQVVIPFLETSVRYNTSGLSRNFARRLLRAYDKDVTDPMEIRKRVFMGIERRKCAFEHRKKDLTTVPLGLVYGIVAAWILSFLTFASTLLLRRSIFYDMSDPLHWAQRTYRHIDEPIVGNPVVTSVYEHGERLMYVSGSASNDDDLLSRMRNIRITWPWRRRNRDNAPNVERQHSFVEQQANV
;
A
#
# COMPACT_ATOMS: atom_id res chain seq x y z
N MET A 1 14.98 0.52 -4.44
CA MET A 1 13.84 -0.18 -3.81
C MET A 1 13.57 -1.45 -4.60
N VAL A 2 13.07 -2.50 -3.96
CA VAL A 2 12.55 -3.71 -4.62
C VAL A 2 11.03 -3.65 -4.57
N GLU A 3 10.39 -3.90 -5.70
CA GLU A 3 8.93 -3.96 -5.81
C GLU A 3 8.49 -5.42 -5.76
N ILE A 4 7.71 -5.78 -4.74
CA ILE A 4 7.17 -7.12 -4.57
C ILE A 4 5.69 -7.08 -5.00
N PRO A 5 5.25 -7.91 -5.97
CA PRO A 5 3.89 -7.90 -6.52
C PRO A 5 2.89 -8.60 -5.59
N LEU A 6 2.94 -8.25 -4.31
CA LEU A 6 2.08 -8.74 -3.24
C LEU A 6 1.68 -7.55 -2.36
N LYS A 7 0.50 -7.65 -1.73
CA LYS A 7 0.08 -6.66 -0.72
C LYS A 7 1.05 -6.69 0.46
N SER A 8 1.28 -5.53 1.08
CA SER A 8 2.18 -5.38 2.23
C SER A 8 1.86 -6.34 3.37
N GLN A 9 0.58 -6.62 3.59
CA GLN A 9 0.11 -7.61 4.59
C GLN A 9 0.65 -9.02 4.33
N PHE A 10 0.66 -9.48 3.07
CA PHE A 10 1.17 -10.81 2.73
C PHE A 10 2.70 -10.85 2.81
N VAL A 11 3.37 -9.80 2.37
CA VAL A 11 4.83 -9.69 2.48
C VAL A 11 5.26 -9.72 3.94
N SER A 12 4.61 -8.93 4.79
CA SER A 12 4.87 -8.91 6.23
C SER A 12 4.66 -10.29 6.85
N LEU A 13 3.53 -10.95 6.58
CA LEU A 13 3.23 -12.28 7.13
C LEU A 13 4.28 -13.33 6.73
N ILE A 14 4.69 -13.35 5.46
CA ILE A 14 5.72 -14.29 4.97
C ILE A 14 7.05 -14.04 5.68
N VAL A 15 7.45 -12.77 5.79
CA VAL A 15 8.68 -12.38 6.48
C VAL A 15 8.62 -12.77 7.96
N THR A 16 7.52 -12.50 8.65
CA THR A 16 7.34 -12.85 10.06
C THR A 16 7.42 -14.36 10.29
N LEU A 17 6.80 -15.16 9.40
CA LEU A 17 6.84 -16.63 9.50
C LEU A 17 8.26 -17.16 9.32
N ILE A 18 8.99 -16.69 8.31
CA ILE A 18 10.37 -17.13 8.05
C ILE A 18 11.31 -16.65 9.17
N SER A 19 11.15 -15.41 9.64
CA SER A 19 11.93 -14.86 10.75
C SER A 19 11.68 -15.62 12.05
N GLY A 20 10.44 -15.99 12.35
CA GLY A 20 10.12 -16.82 13.51
C GLY A 20 10.76 -18.21 13.43
N LEU A 21 10.75 -18.84 12.25
CA LEU A 21 11.46 -20.12 12.05
C LEU A 21 12.97 -19.94 12.23
N ALA A 22 13.57 -18.91 11.63
CA ALA A 22 14.99 -18.62 11.78
C ALA A 22 15.39 -18.35 13.25
N GLU A 23 14.55 -17.63 14.00
CA GLU A 23 14.74 -17.39 15.42
C GLU A 23 14.71 -18.69 16.23
N LEU A 24 13.74 -19.58 15.97
CA LEU A 24 13.68 -20.88 16.62
C LEU A 24 14.95 -21.71 16.39
N PHE A 25 15.50 -21.68 15.17
CA PHE A 25 16.77 -22.33 14.86
C PHE A 25 17.94 -21.68 15.59
N LEU A 26 18.03 -20.34 15.60
CA LEU A 26 19.08 -19.62 16.32
C LEU A 26 19.00 -19.87 17.83
N PHE A 27 17.81 -19.85 18.41
CA PHE A 27 17.60 -20.15 19.82
C PHE A 27 18.03 -21.57 20.17
N GLY A 28 17.64 -22.56 19.36
CA GLY A 28 18.11 -23.94 19.49
C GLY A 28 19.64 -24.05 19.41
N ALA A 29 20.26 -23.29 18.49
CA ALA A 29 21.71 -23.21 18.34
C ALA A 29 22.39 -22.65 19.60
N LEU A 30 21.87 -21.52 20.12
CA LEU A 30 22.41 -20.88 21.32
C LEU A 30 22.33 -21.80 22.55
N LEU A 31 21.22 -22.53 22.71
CA LEU A 31 21.10 -23.54 23.77
C LEU A 31 22.08 -24.69 23.58
N GLY A 32 22.23 -25.19 22.36
CA GLY A 32 23.21 -26.23 22.01
C GLY A 32 24.64 -25.80 22.30
N PHE A 33 24.99 -24.56 21.98
CA PHE A 33 26.30 -23.98 22.25
C PHE A 33 26.55 -23.80 23.75
N ASN A 34 25.54 -23.34 24.52
CA ASN A 34 25.66 -23.23 25.97
C ASN A 34 25.95 -24.61 26.60
N LYS A 35 25.19 -25.65 26.21
CA LYS A 35 25.42 -27.04 26.64
C LYS A 35 26.81 -27.54 26.28
N TYR A 36 27.26 -27.28 25.06
CA TYR A 36 28.60 -27.64 24.59
C TYR A 36 29.70 -26.97 25.43
N SER A 37 29.55 -25.67 25.73
CA SER A 37 30.52 -24.91 26.54
C SER A 37 30.63 -25.47 27.96
N GLU A 38 29.52 -25.90 28.55
CA GLU A 38 29.47 -26.50 29.88
C GLU A 38 30.07 -27.91 29.88
N CYS A 39 29.81 -28.71 28.85
CA CYS A 39 30.47 -29.99 28.64
C CYS A 39 31.99 -29.84 28.55
N ILE A 40 32.49 -28.80 27.86
CA ILE A 40 33.93 -28.49 27.81
C ILE A 40 34.45 -28.10 29.19
N ALA A 41 33.72 -27.26 29.93
CA ALA A 41 34.11 -26.84 31.26
C ALA A 41 34.23 -28.05 32.21
N LEU A 42 33.21 -28.92 32.20
CA LEU A 42 33.23 -30.19 32.94
C LEU A 42 34.39 -31.07 32.48
N ARG A 43 34.62 -31.23 31.18
CA ARG A 43 35.76 -32.01 30.66
C ARG A 43 37.12 -31.51 31.16
N LYS A 44 37.23 -30.22 31.51
CA LYS A 44 38.43 -29.61 32.10
C LYS A 44 38.46 -29.70 33.64
N GLY A 45 37.56 -30.45 34.27
CA GLY A 45 37.43 -30.58 35.72
C GLY A 45 36.87 -29.32 36.40
N ARG A 46 36.33 -28.36 35.65
CA ARG A 46 35.75 -27.15 36.24
C ARG A 46 34.34 -27.44 36.76
N GLN A 47 34.01 -26.77 37.84
CA GLN A 47 32.68 -26.83 38.44
C GLN A 47 31.68 -26.00 37.64
N VAL A 48 30.46 -26.50 37.46
CA VAL A 48 29.38 -25.79 36.76
C VAL A 48 28.16 -25.69 37.66
N SER A 49 27.69 -24.46 37.88
CA SER A 49 26.48 -24.20 38.67
C SER A 49 25.22 -24.35 37.82
N VAL A 50 24.27 -25.16 38.28
CA VAL A 50 22.97 -25.35 37.60
C VAL A 50 22.16 -24.05 37.58
N ARG A 51 22.26 -23.24 38.65
CA ARG A 51 21.58 -21.94 38.72
C ARG A 51 22.09 -20.99 37.65
N LEU A 52 23.41 -20.94 37.44
CA LEU A 52 24.02 -20.10 36.42
C LEU A 52 23.66 -20.57 35.00
N HIS A 53 23.63 -21.89 34.75
CA HIS A 53 23.13 -22.48 33.50
C HIS A 53 21.70 -21.97 33.19
N ARG A 54 20.79 -22.11 34.16
CA ARG A 54 19.39 -21.69 34.00
C ARG A 54 19.25 -20.19 33.77
N ILE A 55 20.06 -19.37 34.45
CA ILE A 55 20.07 -17.90 34.27
C ILE A 55 20.57 -17.56 32.85
N ARG A 56 21.66 -18.17 32.39
CA ARG A 56 22.20 -17.95 31.03
C ARG A 56 21.21 -18.36 29.95
N ALA A 57 20.59 -19.54 30.09
CA ALA A 57 19.58 -20.00 29.14
C ALA A 57 18.38 -19.05 29.07
N LYS A 58 17.89 -18.58 30.23
CA LYS A 58 16.82 -17.57 30.29
C LYS A 58 17.24 -16.25 29.66
N PHE A 59 18.44 -15.77 29.95
CA PHE A 59 18.97 -14.53 29.38
C PHE A 59 19.09 -14.61 27.85
N LEU A 60 19.62 -15.72 27.32
CA LEU A 60 19.69 -15.95 25.87
C LEU A 60 18.32 -16.01 25.21
N ALA A 61 17.32 -16.62 25.87
CA ALA A 61 15.94 -16.64 25.38
C ALA A 61 15.34 -15.23 25.30
N VAL A 62 15.51 -14.42 26.36
CA VAL A 62 15.03 -13.04 26.39
C VAL A 62 15.73 -12.20 25.33
N LEU A 63 17.05 -12.34 25.18
CA LEU A 63 17.81 -11.61 24.17
C LEU A 63 17.36 -11.96 22.74
N ALA A 64 17.16 -13.25 22.44
CA ALA A 64 16.66 -13.70 21.14
C ALA A 64 15.29 -13.06 20.83
N MET A 65 14.37 -13.11 21.79
CA MET A 65 13.02 -12.54 21.65
C MET A 65 13.07 -11.01 21.40
N VAL A 66 13.94 -10.29 22.12
CA VAL A 66 14.10 -8.83 21.92
C VAL A 66 14.63 -8.52 20.52
N VAL A 67 15.60 -9.29 20.03
CA VAL A 67 16.15 -9.12 18.67
C VAL A 67 15.08 -9.41 17.61
N PHE A 68 14.25 -10.44 17.81
CA PHE A 68 13.15 -10.76 16.92
C PHE A 68 12.11 -9.63 16.86
N ILE A 69 11.66 -9.13 18.01
CA ILE A 69 10.71 -8.00 18.07
C ILE A 69 11.29 -6.79 17.35
N PHE A 70 12.58 -6.49 17.55
CA PHE A 70 13.23 -5.37 16.88
C PHE A 70 13.27 -5.55 15.36
N LEU A 71 13.56 -6.75 14.87
CA LEU A 71 13.57 -7.07 13.44
C LEU A 71 12.17 -6.96 12.82
N GLU A 72 11.14 -7.45 13.50
CA GLU A 72 9.74 -7.33 13.07
C GLU A 72 9.27 -5.87 13.02
N VAL A 73 9.62 -5.07 14.02
CA VAL A 73 9.29 -3.63 14.06
C VAL A 73 9.96 -2.91 12.91
N ILE A 74 11.26 -3.11 12.70
CA ILE A 74 11.99 -2.52 11.57
C ILE A 74 11.33 -2.93 10.25
N MET A 75 11.00 -4.22 10.08
CA MET A 75 10.36 -4.70 8.86
C MET A 75 9.00 -4.09 8.61
N SER A 76 8.19 -3.94 9.66
CA SER A 76 6.89 -3.29 9.57
C SER A 76 7.03 -1.83 9.16
N PHE A 77 8.02 -1.10 9.70
CA PHE A 77 8.27 0.31 9.35
C PHE A 77 8.74 0.51 7.91
N PHE A 78 9.52 -0.40 7.35
CA PHE A 78 10.09 -0.25 6.00
C PHE A 78 9.31 -0.99 4.90
N SER A 79 8.15 -1.58 5.24
CA SER A 79 7.27 -2.26 4.28
C SER A 79 6.14 -1.33 3.83
N ASP A 80 6.46 -0.40 2.94
CA ASP A 80 5.48 0.58 2.46
C ASP A 80 4.55 -0.02 1.39
N PRO A 81 3.23 0.19 1.50
CA PRO A 81 2.31 -0.14 0.43
C PRO A 81 2.51 0.82 -0.74
N ALA A 82 2.83 0.27 -1.91
CA ALA A 82 2.92 1.01 -3.15
C ALA A 82 1.77 0.61 -4.09
N ILE A 83 1.22 1.57 -4.81
CA ILE A 83 0.19 1.30 -5.82
C ILE A 83 0.80 1.60 -7.18
N GLU A 84 1.06 0.56 -7.96
CA GLU A 84 1.43 0.76 -9.37
C GLU A 84 0.14 0.89 -10.17
N ILE A 85 -0.03 2.09 -10.74
CA ILE A 85 -1.13 2.39 -11.65
C ILE A 85 -0.65 2.06 -13.05
N LYS A 86 -1.10 0.92 -13.60
CA LYS A 86 -0.83 0.59 -15.01
C LYS A 86 -1.85 1.27 -15.90
N PHE A 87 -1.36 2.14 -16.78
CA PHE A 87 -2.16 2.76 -17.82
C PHE A 87 -2.20 1.87 -19.06
N ARG A 88 -3.40 1.65 -19.60
CA ARG A 88 -3.62 1.04 -20.90
C ARG A 88 -4.10 2.12 -21.85
N THR A 89 -3.52 2.16 -23.04
CA THR A 89 -3.97 3.06 -24.09
C THR A 89 -5.06 2.37 -24.90
N ASP A 90 -6.26 2.94 -24.94
CA ASP A 90 -7.40 2.44 -25.70
C ASP A 90 -7.96 3.55 -26.60
N GLU A 91 -8.73 3.18 -27.62
CA GLU A 91 -9.47 4.14 -28.44
C GLU A 91 -10.56 4.83 -27.59
N CYS A 92 -10.68 6.15 -27.74
CA CYS A 92 -11.55 6.97 -26.93
C CYS A 92 -12.21 8.08 -27.75
N LEU A 93 -13.39 8.48 -27.29
CA LEU A 93 -13.94 9.81 -27.55
C LEU A 93 -13.39 10.74 -26.46
N ALA A 94 -12.70 11.79 -26.87
CA ALA A 94 -12.21 12.78 -25.94
C ALA A 94 -13.00 14.07 -26.14
N VAL A 95 -13.47 14.65 -25.05
CA VAL A 95 -14.06 15.99 -24.98
C VAL A 95 -13.01 16.90 -24.35
N ASP A 96 -12.57 17.90 -25.10
CA ASP A 96 -11.49 18.79 -24.69
C ASP A 96 -11.76 20.22 -25.21
N ARG A 97 -10.81 21.12 -25.00
CA ARG A 97 -10.86 22.50 -25.52
C ARG A 97 -10.99 22.57 -27.04
N ILE A 98 -11.65 23.63 -27.50
CA ILE A 98 -12.07 23.85 -28.89
C ILE A 98 -10.93 23.92 -29.91
N ASP A 99 -9.76 24.46 -29.52
CA ASP A 99 -8.63 24.76 -30.40
C ASP A 99 -7.98 23.51 -30.99
N LEU A 100 -8.36 22.33 -30.48
CA LEU A 100 -7.78 21.06 -30.88
C LEU A 100 -8.69 20.25 -31.83
N ARG A 101 -9.96 20.63 -32.10
CA ARG A 101 -10.98 19.64 -32.53
C ARG A 101 -12.14 20.13 -33.40
N GLU A 102 -12.74 19.18 -34.13
CA GLU A 102 -14.05 19.33 -34.76
C GLU A 102 -15.11 19.72 -33.71
N GLY A 103 -16.06 20.57 -34.11
CA GLY A 103 -17.08 21.08 -33.21
C GLY A 103 -17.96 19.99 -32.62
N PHE A 104 -18.57 20.27 -31.47
CA PHE A 104 -19.44 19.33 -30.82
C PHE A 104 -20.65 19.01 -31.72
N THR A 105 -20.84 17.75 -32.10
CA THR A 105 -21.93 17.33 -32.98
C THR A 105 -23.22 17.09 -32.21
N GLY A 106 -23.13 16.56 -30.98
CA GLY A 106 -24.27 16.29 -30.11
C GLY A 106 -25.15 15.15 -30.55
N ASP A 107 -24.57 14.23 -31.32
CA ASP A 107 -25.28 13.11 -31.92
C ASP A 107 -25.03 11.79 -31.17
N THR A 108 -24.19 11.76 -30.12
CA THR A 108 -23.89 10.52 -29.40
C THR A 108 -24.06 10.60 -27.88
N ASN A 109 -24.77 9.60 -27.32
CA ASN A 109 -24.99 9.44 -25.87
C ASN A 109 -23.70 9.40 -25.04
N ASP A 110 -22.59 8.96 -25.65
CA ASP A 110 -21.29 8.85 -24.99
C ASP A 110 -20.71 10.23 -24.65
N GLU A 111 -20.99 11.24 -25.47
CA GLU A 111 -20.52 12.61 -25.25
C GLU A 111 -21.23 13.23 -24.04
N ASP A 112 -22.55 13.10 -23.97
CA ASP A 112 -23.35 13.56 -22.84
C ASP A 112 -22.93 12.88 -21.55
N PHE A 113 -22.62 11.58 -21.62
CA PHE A 113 -22.13 10.83 -20.47
C PHE A 113 -20.80 11.36 -19.94
N ILE A 114 -19.87 11.80 -20.81
CA ILE A 114 -18.63 12.46 -20.37
C ILE A 114 -18.95 13.75 -19.61
N LEU A 115 -19.83 14.58 -20.16
CA LEU A 115 -20.11 15.90 -19.64
C LEU A 115 -20.75 15.84 -18.26
N ILE A 116 -21.79 15.01 -18.13
CA ILE A 116 -22.47 14.78 -16.86
C ILE A 116 -21.51 14.21 -15.81
N ARG A 117 -20.57 13.33 -16.20
CA ARG A 117 -19.60 12.75 -15.26
C ARG A 117 -18.45 13.68 -14.89
N CYS A 118 -18.12 14.64 -15.76
CA CYS A 118 -16.99 15.55 -15.60
C CYS A 118 -17.37 16.98 -15.21
N ILE A 119 -18.64 17.20 -14.86
CA ILE A 119 -19.09 18.40 -14.18
C ILE A 119 -18.70 18.34 -12.70
N GLY A 120 -18.26 19.46 -12.14
CA GLY A 120 -18.03 19.65 -10.72
C GLY A 120 -18.87 20.80 -10.19
N ILE A 121 -19.32 20.68 -8.95
CA ILE A 121 -20.07 21.73 -8.27
C ILE A 121 -19.11 22.53 -7.40
N LYS A 122 -19.18 23.85 -7.49
CA LYS A 122 -18.51 24.82 -6.62
C LYS A 122 -19.57 25.58 -5.83
N LYS A 123 -19.13 26.31 -4.79
CA LYS A 123 -20.01 27.13 -3.95
C LYS A 123 -20.85 28.11 -4.78
N ASP A 124 -20.24 28.72 -5.78
CA ASP A 124 -20.84 29.83 -6.55
C ASP A 124 -21.16 29.45 -8.00
N GLY A 125 -21.15 28.16 -8.35
CA GLY A 125 -21.42 27.72 -9.71
C GLY A 125 -20.91 26.34 -10.06
N PHE A 126 -20.72 26.11 -11.35
CA PHE A 126 -20.31 24.83 -11.91
C PHE A 126 -18.97 24.97 -12.63
N LEU A 127 -18.22 23.88 -12.66
CA LEU A 127 -17.03 23.74 -13.49
C LEU A 127 -17.20 22.55 -14.41
N GLN A 128 -16.84 22.72 -15.68
CA GLN A 128 -16.80 21.63 -16.64
C GLN A 128 -15.34 21.23 -16.84
N ARG A 129 -15.01 19.95 -16.67
CA ARG A 129 -13.66 19.42 -16.97
C ARG A 129 -13.65 18.72 -18.33
N ALA A 130 -12.46 18.66 -18.92
CA ALA A 130 -12.20 17.76 -20.04
C ALA A 130 -12.47 16.31 -19.60
N GLY A 131 -12.80 15.44 -20.54
CA GLY A 131 -13.04 14.04 -20.23
C GLY A 131 -12.81 13.14 -21.43
N ASN A 132 -12.49 11.88 -21.14
CA ASN A 132 -12.31 10.86 -22.15
C ASN A 132 -13.27 9.69 -21.86
N PHE A 133 -13.96 9.21 -22.89
CA PHE A 133 -14.78 8.00 -22.87
C PHE A 133 -14.08 6.88 -23.62
N SER A 134 -13.86 5.73 -22.96
CA SER A 134 -13.29 4.54 -23.58
C SER A 134 -14.32 3.87 -24.48
N LEU A 135 -14.00 3.72 -25.77
CA LEU A 135 -14.83 2.98 -26.73
C LEU A 135 -14.73 1.46 -26.53
N ASN A 136 -13.75 0.99 -25.76
CA ASN A 136 -13.62 -0.41 -25.41
C ASN A 136 -14.67 -0.81 -24.34
N PRO A 137 -15.60 -1.73 -24.64
CA PRO A 137 -16.67 -2.11 -23.71
C PRO A 137 -16.16 -2.85 -22.47
N ASN A 138 -14.95 -3.42 -22.52
CA ASN A 138 -14.33 -4.17 -21.42
C ASN A 138 -13.69 -3.28 -20.35
N THR A 139 -13.57 -1.98 -20.58
CA THR A 139 -12.97 -1.05 -19.63
C THR A 139 -13.98 -0.72 -18.52
N LYS A 140 -13.68 -1.14 -17.28
CA LYS A 140 -14.55 -0.92 -16.11
C LYS A 140 -14.81 0.57 -15.82
N ALA A 141 -13.82 1.43 -16.06
CA ALA A 141 -13.96 2.88 -15.93
C ALA A 141 -14.10 3.51 -17.32
N ARG A 142 -15.36 3.63 -17.79
CA ARG A 142 -15.64 4.15 -19.14
C ARG A 142 -15.30 5.63 -19.29
N VAL A 143 -15.39 6.44 -18.24
CA VAL A 143 -15.07 7.88 -18.29
C VAL A 143 -13.91 8.24 -17.37
N ARG A 144 -12.97 9.03 -17.89
CA ARG A 144 -11.88 9.64 -17.13
C ARG A 144 -11.94 11.16 -17.28
N CYS A 145 -12.18 11.85 -16.19
CA CYS A 145 -12.18 13.32 -16.16
C CYS A 145 -10.76 13.88 -15.98
N GLY A 146 -10.50 15.00 -16.63
CA GLY A 146 -9.29 15.80 -16.43
C GLY A 146 -9.23 16.37 -15.02
N LYS A 147 -8.03 16.77 -14.60
CA LYS A 147 -7.83 17.43 -13.30
C LYS A 147 -8.23 18.91 -13.32
N HIS A 148 -8.09 19.56 -14.48
CA HIS A 148 -8.35 20.97 -14.65
C HIS A 148 -9.71 21.21 -15.32
N ALA A 149 -10.40 22.28 -14.91
CA ALA A 149 -11.60 22.74 -15.58
C ALA A 149 -11.23 23.36 -16.94
N LEU A 150 -12.09 23.16 -17.94
CA LEU A 150 -12.05 23.85 -19.22
C LEU A 150 -12.70 25.23 -19.09
N TYR A 151 -13.87 25.27 -18.45
CA TYR A 151 -14.59 26.50 -18.16
C TYR A 151 -15.43 26.37 -16.89
N GLU A 152 -15.85 27.51 -16.36
CA GLU A 152 -16.67 27.65 -15.17
C GLU A 152 -17.80 28.64 -15.46
N TYR A 153 -18.95 28.46 -14.82
CA TYR A 153 -20.11 29.34 -14.98
C TYR A 153 -20.86 29.46 -13.66
N PRO A 154 -21.47 30.62 -13.36
CA PRO A 154 -22.20 30.85 -12.11
C PRO A 154 -23.44 29.95 -11.99
N ASN A 155 -23.95 29.78 -10.77
CA ASN A 155 -25.15 28.99 -10.50
C ASN A 155 -26.44 29.70 -10.96
N GLU A 156 -26.41 31.03 -11.04
CA GLU A 156 -27.50 31.86 -11.55
C GLU A 156 -27.17 32.30 -12.97
N ASP A 157 -28.00 31.90 -13.95
CA ASP A 157 -27.90 32.37 -15.34
C ASP A 157 -28.48 33.79 -15.53
N ASP A 158 -28.87 34.49 -14.45
CA ASP A 158 -29.59 35.77 -14.47
C ASP A 158 -28.71 37.03 -14.57
N LEU A 159 -27.53 36.92 -15.20
CA LEU A 159 -26.77 38.11 -15.58
C LEU A 159 -27.36 38.72 -16.86
N GLN A 160 -28.42 39.51 -16.69
CA GLN A 160 -28.91 40.42 -17.72
C GLN A 160 -27.90 41.55 -17.91
N PHE A 161 -26.86 41.32 -18.73
CA PHE A 161 -25.99 42.40 -19.18
C PHE A 161 -26.76 43.31 -20.14
N THR A 162 -27.01 44.55 -19.73
CA THR A 162 -27.50 45.55 -20.67
C THR A 162 -26.36 45.99 -21.58
N LEU A 163 -26.47 45.73 -22.90
CA LEU A 163 -25.66 46.39 -23.91
C LEU A 163 -26.04 47.88 -23.95
N THR A 164 -25.60 48.65 -22.97
CA THR A 164 -25.68 50.10 -23.04
C THR A 164 -24.48 50.58 -23.84
N ASN A 165 -24.75 51.12 -25.03
CA ASN A 165 -23.76 51.74 -25.91
C ASN A 165 -22.71 50.76 -26.46
N VAL A 166 -23.10 49.92 -27.41
CA VAL A 166 -22.17 49.54 -28.50
C VAL A 166 -22.00 50.79 -29.36
N THR A 167 -21.31 51.80 -28.82
CA THR A 167 -20.88 52.89 -29.68
C THR A 167 -19.98 52.27 -30.72
N ARG A 168 -20.30 52.53 -31.99
CA ARG A 168 -19.47 52.27 -33.16
C ARG A 168 -18.22 53.16 -33.09
N THR A 169 -17.51 53.14 -31.96
CA THR A 169 -16.27 53.85 -31.76
C THR A 169 -15.21 53.04 -32.46
N GLY A 170 -14.63 53.59 -33.52
CA GLY A 170 -13.43 53.09 -34.18
C GLY A 170 -12.18 53.14 -33.29
N GLY A 171 -12.32 52.96 -31.99
CA GLY A 171 -11.24 52.71 -31.05
C GLY A 171 -11.27 51.23 -30.68
N THR A 172 -10.33 50.47 -31.24
CA THR A 172 -9.65 49.25 -30.74
C THR A 172 -10.31 48.36 -29.66
N ASP A 173 -11.63 48.35 -29.49
CA ASP A 173 -12.38 47.44 -28.63
C ASP A 173 -12.51 46.13 -29.42
N THR A 174 -11.40 45.40 -29.52
CA THR A 174 -11.21 44.18 -30.33
C THR A 174 -12.00 42.98 -29.81
N ASP A 175 -12.86 43.21 -28.83
CA ASP A 175 -13.30 42.21 -27.87
C ASP A 175 -14.77 41.82 -28.06
N LEU A 176 -15.55 42.57 -28.85
CA LEU A 176 -16.91 42.22 -29.27
C LEU A 176 -16.94 41.79 -30.74
N VAL A 177 -17.36 40.55 -30.99
CA VAL A 177 -17.52 40.00 -32.35
C VAL A 177 -18.99 39.67 -32.58
N LEU A 178 -19.59 40.33 -33.58
CA LEU A 178 -20.92 40.02 -34.10
C LEU A 178 -20.78 39.20 -35.37
N GLU A 179 -21.41 38.02 -35.42
CA GLU A 179 -21.54 37.23 -36.65
C GLU A 179 -23.01 37.02 -36.95
N CYS A 180 -23.32 36.74 -38.22
CA CYS A 180 -24.65 36.40 -38.69
C CYS A 180 -24.58 35.20 -39.65
N ILE A 181 -25.57 34.31 -39.59
CA ILE A 181 -25.72 33.19 -40.53
C ILE A 181 -27.12 33.19 -41.14
N LEU A 182 -27.25 32.63 -42.35
CA LEU A 182 -28.55 32.24 -42.88
C LEU A 182 -28.93 30.91 -42.22
N PRO A 183 -30.10 30.81 -41.56
CA PRO A 183 -30.55 29.56 -40.95
C PRO A 183 -30.71 28.45 -42.01
N THR A 184 -30.49 27.20 -41.61
CA THR A 184 -30.66 26.06 -42.50
C THR A 184 -32.16 25.77 -42.63
N PRO A 185 -32.75 25.76 -43.83
CA PRO A 185 -34.17 25.46 -43.96
C PRO A 185 -34.47 24.02 -43.52
N ALA A 186 -35.58 23.83 -42.81
CA ALA A 186 -36.05 22.48 -42.53
C ALA A 186 -36.41 21.76 -43.84
N VAL A 187 -36.37 20.43 -43.83
CA VAL A 187 -36.64 19.61 -45.02
C VAL A 187 -38.06 19.89 -45.52
N GLY A 188 -38.17 20.56 -46.67
CA GLY A 188 -39.44 20.93 -47.29
C GLY A 188 -39.88 22.39 -47.08
N GLU A 189 -39.12 23.20 -46.33
CA GLU A 189 -39.42 24.61 -46.11
C GLU A 189 -38.72 25.52 -47.13
N LYS A 190 -39.28 26.72 -47.33
CA LYS A 190 -38.64 27.76 -48.14
C LYS A 190 -37.39 28.26 -47.42
N PRO A 191 -36.32 28.62 -48.14
CA PRO A 191 -35.12 29.16 -47.54
C PRO A 191 -35.47 30.43 -46.74
N PRO A 192 -35.00 30.55 -45.49
CA PRO A 192 -35.23 31.74 -44.68
C PRO A 192 -34.59 32.95 -45.35
N THR A 193 -35.33 34.06 -45.37
CA THR A 193 -34.89 35.33 -45.96
C THR A 193 -34.12 36.20 -44.98
N GLU A 194 -34.23 35.90 -43.68
CA GLU A 194 -33.67 36.70 -42.60
C GLU A 194 -32.52 35.95 -41.92
N ARG A 195 -31.41 36.64 -41.65
CA ARG A 195 -30.25 36.06 -40.95
C ARG A 195 -30.44 36.11 -39.43
N LEU A 196 -29.90 35.09 -38.76
CA LEU A 196 -29.72 35.09 -37.31
C LEU A 196 -28.33 35.63 -36.98
N CYS A 197 -28.27 36.55 -36.03
CA CYS A 197 -27.05 37.20 -35.57
C CYS A 197 -26.83 36.94 -34.08
N ALA A 198 -25.58 36.78 -33.67
CA ALA A 198 -25.20 36.63 -32.27
C ALA A 198 -23.84 37.29 -32.02
N ALA A 199 -23.70 37.86 -30.83
CA ALA A 199 -22.51 38.55 -30.39
C ALA A 199 -21.76 37.73 -29.33
N VAL A 200 -20.44 37.72 -29.45
CA VAL A 200 -19.55 37.17 -28.43
C VAL A 200 -18.65 38.29 -27.95
N ARG A 201 -18.64 38.52 -26.63
CA ARG A 201 -17.73 39.45 -25.98
C ARG A 201 -16.70 38.67 -25.18
N GLN A 202 -15.44 39.02 -25.32
CA GLN A 202 -14.35 38.44 -24.55
C GLN A 202 -13.68 39.53 -23.72
N LEU A 203 -13.49 39.33 -22.42
CA LEU A 203 -12.69 40.24 -21.61
C LEU A 203 -11.23 39.75 -21.55
N PRO A 204 -10.26 40.66 -21.33
CA PRO A 204 -8.89 40.27 -21.06
C PRO A 204 -8.81 39.26 -19.89
N PRO A 205 -7.81 38.36 -19.90
CA PRO A 205 -7.64 37.41 -18.80
C PRO A 205 -7.52 38.11 -17.45
N ASN A 206 -8.22 37.60 -16.44
CA ASN A 206 -8.12 38.08 -15.07
C ASN A 206 -6.77 37.69 -14.43
N SER A 207 -6.54 38.11 -13.18
CA SER A 207 -5.30 37.83 -12.44
C SER A 207 -4.98 36.34 -12.25
N ILE A 208 -5.96 35.46 -12.44
CA ILE A 208 -5.84 33.99 -12.31
C ILE A 208 -5.65 33.34 -13.70
N GLY A 209 -5.60 34.14 -14.77
CA GLY A 209 -5.44 33.67 -16.15
C GLY A 209 -6.73 33.11 -16.77
N PHE A 210 -7.90 33.44 -16.22
CA PHE A 210 -9.19 33.07 -16.84
C PHE A 210 -9.68 34.18 -17.74
N THR A 211 -10.18 33.80 -18.91
CA THR A 211 -10.85 34.72 -19.83
C THR A 211 -12.35 34.62 -19.63
N ASN A 212 -13.02 35.73 -19.30
CA ASN A 212 -14.49 35.74 -19.30
C ASN A 212 -15.01 35.93 -20.72
N VAL A 213 -15.88 35.02 -21.15
CA VAL A 213 -16.56 35.04 -22.44
C VAL A 213 -18.05 35.16 -22.19
N TYR A 214 -18.69 36.11 -22.86
CA TYR A 214 -20.11 36.38 -22.79
C TYR A 214 -20.74 36.04 -24.13
N LEU A 215 -21.74 35.16 -24.12
CA LEU A 215 -22.46 34.71 -25.32
C LEU A 215 -23.86 35.34 -25.35
N SER A 216 -24.19 36.14 -26.37
CA SER A 216 -25.51 36.76 -26.46
C SER A 216 -26.59 35.76 -26.87
N ALA A 217 -27.85 36.09 -26.59
CA ALA A 217 -28.96 35.48 -27.32
C ALA A 217 -28.88 35.76 -28.84
N ALA A 218 -29.45 34.87 -29.65
CA ALA A 218 -29.63 35.13 -31.08
C ALA A 218 -30.71 36.17 -31.30
N VAL A 219 -30.45 37.07 -32.25
CA VAL A 219 -31.36 38.13 -32.69
C VAL A 219 -31.48 38.10 -34.21
N ARG A 220 -32.59 38.58 -34.74
CA ARG A 220 -32.75 38.70 -36.19
C ARG A 220 -31.91 39.85 -36.73
N GLU A 221 -31.42 39.73 -37.96
CA GLU A 221 -30.61 40.79 -38.60
C GLU A 221 -31.34 42.13 -38.66
N SER A 222 -32.68 42.12 -38.83
CA SER A 222 -33.50 43.33 -38.80
C SER A 222 -33.52 44.02 -37.42
N GLU A 223 -33.34 43.26 -36.34
CA GLU A 223 -33.32 43.75 -34.96
C GLU A 223 -31.94 44.34 -34.58
N VAL A 224 -30.86 43.97 -35.30
CA VAL A 224 -29.50 44.46 -35.04
C VAL A 224 -29.37 45.97 -35.19
N GLY A 225 -30.05 46.57 -36.18
CA GLY A 225 -30.03 48.03 -36.38
C GLY A 225 -30.56 48.80 -35.16
N PRO A 226 -31.76 48.45 -34.66
CA PRO A 226 -32.28 48.94 -33.39
C PRO A 226 -31.36 48.69 -32.20
N LEU A 227 -30.70 47.53 -32.07
CA LEU A 227 -29.78 47.26 -30.95
C LEU A 227 -28.62 48.26 -30.83
N VAL A 228 -28.17 48.82 -31.95
CA VAL A 228 -27.10 49.84 -31.98
C VAL A 228 -27.61 51.22 -31.55
N ASN A 229 -28.90 51.50 -31.79
CA ASN A 229 -29.49 52.84 -31.64
C ASN A 229 -30.47 52.96 -30.45
N GLN A 230 -30.96 51.86 -29.93
CA GLN A 230 -31.93 51.75 -28.83
C GLN A 230 -31.33 50.88 -27.72
N GLN A 231 -31.60 51.23 -26.46
CA GLN A 231 -31.16 50.48 -25.27
C GLN A 231 -31.95 49.17 -25.11
N VAL A 232 -31.80 48.26 -26.07
CA VAL A 232 -32.38 46.92 -25.97
C VAL A 232 -31.45 46.05 -25.12
N VAL A 233 -32.01 45.43 -24.09
CA VAL A 233 -31.29 44.52 -23.20
C VAL A 233 -31.25 43.14 -23.85
N ILE A 234 -30.06 42.65 -24.20
CA ILE A 234 -29.88 41.27 -24.66
C ILE A 234 -29.22 40.48 -23.52
N PRO A 235 -29.80 39.35 -23.08
CA PRO A 235 -29.16 38.53 -22.07
C PRO A 235 -27.86 37.92 -22.61
N PHE A 236 -26.85 37.82 -21.73
CA PHE A 236 -25.58 37.18 -22.02
C PHE A 236 -25.32 36.03 -21.06
N LEU A 237 -24.85 34.91 -21.60
CA LEU A 237 -24.34 33.81 -20.81
C LEU A 237 -22.87 34.08 -20.48
N GLU A 238 -22.58 34.41 -19.23
CA GLU A 238 -21.20 34.51 -18.74
C GLU A 238 -20.58 33.11 -18.59
N THR A 239 -19.33 32.98 -19.02
CA THR A 239 -18.52 31.76 -18.86
C THR A 239 -17.04 32.12 -18.73
N SER A 240 -16.40 31.67 -17.65
CA SER A 240 -14.96 31.84 -17.43
C SER A 240 -14.18 30.67 -18.02
N VAL A 241 -13.39 30.90 -19.05
CA VAL A 241 -12.64 29.90 -19.80
C VAL A 241 -11.18 29.84 -19.34
N ARG A 242 -10.61 28.63 -19.21
CA ARG A 242 -9.25 28.38 -18.67
C ARG A 242 -8.18 28.07 -19.72
N TYR A 243 -8.45 28.37 -20.99
CA TYR A 243 -7.50 28.17 -22.08
C TYR A 243 -7.41 29.44 -22.94
N ASN A 244 -6.39 29.52 -23.79
CA ASN A 244 -6.18 30.68 -24.64
C ASN A 244 -7.30 30.78 -25.69
N THR A 245 -8.11 31.83 -25.58
CA THR A 245 -9.24 32.13 -26.47
C THR A 245 -8.91 33.15 -27.55
N SER A 246 -7.66 33.63 -27.62
CA SER A 246 -7.23 34.64 -28.60
C SER A 246 -7.55 34.20 -30.03
N GLY A 247 -8.34 35.01 -30.75
CA GLY A 247 -8.77 34.74 -32.12
C GLY A 247 -9.91 33.73 -32.27
N LEU A 248 -10.48 33.22 -31.17
CA LEU A 248 -11.58 32.23 -31.22
C LEU A 248 -12.98 32.85 -31.17
N SER A 249 -13.13 34.15 -30.88
CA SER A 249 -14.43 34.82 -30.72
C SER A 249 -15.38 34.64 -31.91
N ARG A 250 -14.85 34.74 -33.14
CA ARG A 250 -15.62 34.46 -34.36
C ARG A 250 -16.09 33.01 -34.46
N ASN A 251 -15.24 32.06 -34.04
CA ASN A 251 -15.60 30.64 -34.04
C ASN A 251 -16.66 30.34 -32.96
N PHE A 252 -16.56 31.00 -31.79
CA PHE A 252 -17.58 30.93 -30.75
C PHE A 252 -18.93 31.46 -31.26
N ALA A 253 -18.95 32.64 -31.90
CA ALA A 253 -20.16 33.23 -32.44
C ALA A 253 -20.83 32.34 -33.51
N ARG A 254 -20.04 31.76 -34.42
CA ARG A 254 -20.56 30.82 -35.43
C ARG A 254 -21.11 29.54 -34.82
N ARG A 255 -20.46 28.99 -33.79
CA ARG A 255 -20.94 27.78 -33.08
C ARG A 255 -22.21 28.07 -32.30
N LEU A 256 -22.29 29.23 -31.67
CA LEU A 256 -23.46 29.73 -30.96
C LEU A 256 -24.65 29.84 -31.93
N LEU A 257 -24.44 30.48 -33.08
CA LEU A 257 -25.46 30.58 -34.12
C LEU A 257 -25.92 29.23 -34.66
N ARG A 258 -24.99 28.28 -34.87
CA ARG A 258 -25.35 26.90 -35.26
C ARG A 258 -26.11 26.15 -34.18
N ALA A 259 -25.91 26.48 -32.90
CA ALA A 259 -26.70 25.91 -31.82
C ALA A 259 -28.14 26.44 -31.89
N TYR A 260 -28.31 27.75 -32.06
CA TYR A 260 -29.62 28.38 -32.23
C TYR A 260 -30.35 27.93 -33.51
N ASP A 261 -29.63 27.72 -34.62
CA ASP A 261 -30.17 27.15 -35.87
C ASP A 261 -30.75 25.74 -35.68
N LYS A 262 -30.31 25.02 -34.63
CA LYS A 262 -30.81 23.70 -34.23
C LYS A 262 -31.78 23.78 -33.03
N ASP A 263 -32.38 24.95 -32.78
CA ASP A 263 -33.31 25.23 -31.68
C ASP A 263 -32.73 24.94 -30.27
N VAL A 264 -31.41 24.98 -30.12
CA VAL A 264 -30.77 24.78 -28.80
C VAL A 264 -30.82 26.07 -28.02
N THR A 265 -31.63 26.09 -26.96
CA THR A 265 -31.80 27.23 -26.06
C THR A 265 -31.25 27.01 -24.66
N ASP A 266 -30.98 25.75 -24.27
CA ASP A 266 -30.43 25.41 -22.96
C ASP A 266 -29.02 25.99 -22.76
N PRO A 267 -28.78 26.83 -21.73
CA PRO A 267 -27.49 27.46 -21.49
C PRO A 267 -26.32 26.49 -21.33
N MET A 268 -26.55 25.32 -20.70
CA MET A 268 -25.51 24.31 -20.51
C MET A 268 -25.12 23.67 -21.84
N GLU A 269 -26.10 23.30 -22.66
CA GLU A 269 -25.88 22.75 -24.01
C GLU A 269 -25.19 23.78 -24.93
N ILE A 270 -25.56 25.06 -24.83
CA ILE A 270 -24.89 26.15 -25.58
C ILE A 270 -23.41 26.24 -25.19
N ARG A 271 -23.09 26.36 -23.91
CA ARG A 271 -21.71 26.43 -23.41
C ARG A 271 -20.89 25.24 -23.89
N LYS A 272 -21.50 24.06 -23.86
CA LYS A 272 -20.91 22.83 -24.36
C LYS A 272 -20.57 22.87 -25.84
N ARG A 273 -21.50 23.27 -26.70
CA ARG A 273 -21.28 23.35 -28.16
C ARG A 273 -20.29 24.44 -28.55
N VAL A 274 -20.29 25.54 -27.81
CA VAL A 274 -19.42 26.70 -28.07
C VAL A 274 -18.00 26.48 -27.57
N PHE A 275 -17.81 26.00 -26.33
CA PHE A 275 -16.49 25.97 -25.70
C PHE A 275 -15.74 24.64 -25.77
N MET A 276 -16.41 23.55 -26.14
CA MET A 276 -15.78 22.22 -26.22
C MET A 276 -15.76 21.67 -27.64
N GLY A 277 -14.83 20.76 -27.88
CA GLY A 277 -14.73 19.98 -29.11
C GLY A 277 -14.53 18.50 -28.81
N ILE A 278 -14.88 17.66 -29.78
CA ILE A 278 -14.80 16.21 -29.67
C ILE A 278 -13.84 15.68 -30.72
N GLU A 279 -13.08 14.66 -30.34
CA GLU A 279 -12.21 13.96 -31.27
C GLU A 279 -12.04 12.51 -30.83
N ARG A 280 -12.01 11.61 -31.82
CA ARG A 280 -11.59 10.23 -31.61
C ARG A 280 -10.07 10.16 -31.58
N ARG A 281 -9.51 9.74 -30.45
CA ARG A 281 -8.05 9.55 -30.29
C ARG A 281 -7.74 8.30 -29.49
N LYS A 282 -6.45 8.08 -29.23
CA LYS A 282 -5.99 7.08 -28.26
C LYS A 282 -5.78 7.75 -26.90
N CYS A 283 -6.48 7.28 -25.86
CA CYS A 283 -6.38 7.81 -24.51
C CYS A 283 -5.83 6.76 -23.55
N ALA A 284 -5.06 7.21 -22.56
CA ALA A 284 -4.63 6.37 -21.46
C ALA A 284 -5.74 6.25 -20.40
N PHE A 285 -6.18 5.03 -20.13
CA PHE A 285 -7.10 4.68 -19.04
C PHE A 285 -6.37 3.88 -17.96
N GLU A 286 -6.77 4.07 -16.71
CA GLU A 286 -6.28 3.27 -15.59
C GLU A 286 -6.87 1.85 -15.71
N HIS A 287 -6.03 0.86 -15.99
CA HIS A 287 -6.50 -0.49 -16.30
C HIS A 287 -6.50 -1.41 -15.08
N ARG A 288 -5.43 -1.35 -14.29
CA ARG A 288 -5.30 -2.11 -13.04
C ARG A 288 -4.46 -1.33 -12.05
N LYS A 289 -4.97 -1.23 -10.83
CA LYS A 289 -4.17 -0.96 -9.63
C LYS A 289 -3.60 -2.30 -9.21
N LYS A 290 -2.28 -2.44 -9.25
CA LYS A 290 -1.60 -3.55 -8.58
C LYS A 290 -1.13 -3.03 -7.23
N ASP A 291 -1.60 -3.67 -6.18
CA ASP A 291 -1.05 -3.47 -4.84
C ASP A 291 0.33 -4.13 -4.82
N LEU A 292 1.37 -3.33 -4.62
CA LEU A 292 2.74 -3.75 -4.47
C LEU A 292 3.25 -3.34 -3.10
N THR A 293 4.37 -3.91 -2.71
CA THR A 293 5.13 -3.49 -1.52
C THR A 293 6.50 -3.05 -1.98
N THR A 294 6.93 -1.87 -1.56
CA THR A 294 8.28 -1.39 -1.82
C THR A 294 9.13 -1.58 -0.58
N VAL A 295 10.23 -2.31 -0.71
CA VAL A 295 11.17 -2.57 0.40
C VAL A 295 12.57 -2.11 0.00
N PRO A 296 13.34 -1.46 0.90
CA PRO A 296 14.74 -1.14 0.63
C PRO A 296 15.57 -2.41 0.36
N LEU A 297 16.36 -2.41 -0.71
CA LEU A 297 17.14 -3.59 -1.13
C LEU A 297 18.13 -4.05 -0.03
N GLY A 298 18.76 -3.10 0.67
CA GLY A 298 19.68 -3.40 1.78
C GLY A 298 19.00 -4.14 2.94
N LEU A 299 17.73 -3.83 3.22
CA LEU A 299 16.93 -4.49 4.25
C LEU A 299 16.68 -5.96 3.90
N VAL A 300 16.31 -6.22 2.64
CA VAL A 300 16.09 -7.58 2.12
C VAL A 300 17.37 -8.41 2.26
N TYR A 301 18.52 -7.88 1.85
CA TYR A 301 19.79 -8.59 2.00
C TYR A 301 20.18 -8.82 3.46
N GLY A 302 19.97 -7.84 4.33
CA GLY A 302 20.27 -7.97 5.75
C GLY A 302 19.48 -9.11 6.40
N ILE A 303 18.20 -9.23 6.06
CA ILE A 303 17.32 -10.27 6.61
C ILE A 303 17.67 -11.65 6.06
N VAL A 304 17.87 -11.77 4.75
CA VAL A 304 18.28 -13.04 4.14
C VAL A 304 19.62 -13.51 4.74
N ALA A 305 20.57 -12.59 4.95
CA ALA A 305 21.84 -12.92 5.60
C ALA A 305 21.64 -13.38 7.06
N ALA A 306 20.78 -12.71 7.82
CA ALA A 306 20.45 -13.09 9.20
C ALA A 306 19.80 -14.48 9.27
N TRP A 307 18.89 -14.80 8.34
CA TRP A 307 18.30 -16.13 8.23
C TRP A 307 19.37 -17.18 7.93
N ILE A 308 20.19 -16.97 6.90
CA ILE A 308 21.26 -17.92 6.53
C ILE A 308 22.21 -18.16 7.70
N LEU A 309 22.62 -17.11 8.41
CA LEU A 309 23.49 -17.23 9.58
C LEU A 309 22.83 -18.03 10.71
N SER A 310 21.52 -17.83 10.93
CA SER A 310 20.74 -18.60 11.92
C SER A 310 20.67 -20.09 11.57
N PHE A 311 20.46 -20.41 10.29
CA PHE A 311 20.48 -21.80 9.81
C PHE A 311 21.87 -22.43 9.92
N LEU A 312 22.93 -21.71 9.53
CA LEU A 312 24.31 -22.20 9.59
C LEU A 312 24.78 -22.43 11.02
N THR A 313 24.45 -21.52 11.94
CA THR A 313 24.75 -21.70 13.37
C THR A 313 24.01 -22.91 13.94
N PHE A 314 22.73 -23.10 13.61
CA PHE A 314 21.98 -24.29 14.01
C PHE A 314 22.59 -25.58 13.45
N ALA A 315 22.90 -25.63 12.15
CA ALA A 315 23.54 -26.79 11.53
C ALA A 315 24.89 -27.12 12.19
N SER A 316 25.68 -26.09 12.51
CA SER A 316 26.95 -26.24 13.23
C SER A 316 26.73 -26.86 14.62
N THR A 317 25.67 -26.47 15.34
CA THR A 317 25.36 -27.06 16.64
C THR A 317 24.89 -28.51 16.56
N LEU A 318 24.25 -28.94 15.47
CA LEU A 318 23.91 -30.35 15.26
C LEU A 318 25.18 -31.21 15.12
N LEU A 319 26.22 -30.69 14.46
CA LEU A 319 27.52 -31.36 14.39
C LEU A 319 28.18 -31.43 15.77
N LEU A 320 28.12 -30.33 16.54
CA LEU A 320 28.63 -30.28 17.90
C LEU A 320 27.85 -31.18 18.87
N ARG A 321 26.56 -31.45 18.61
CA ARG A 321 25.70 -32.27 19.48
C ARG A 321 26.28 -33.66 19.73
N ARG A 322 27.01 -34.24 18.77
CA ARG A 322 27.70 -35.54 18.93
C ARG A 322 28.76 -35.53 20.04
N SER A 323 29.28 -34.35 20.41
CA SER A 323 30.29 -34.20 21.47
C SER A 323 29.71 -33.90 22.85
N ILE A 324 28.39 -33.71 22.95
CA ILE A 324 27.69 -33.47 24.22
C ILE A 324 27.49 -34.81 24.91
N PHE A 325 28.28 -35.07 25.94
CA PHE A 325 28.22 -36.30 26.73
C PHE A 325 27.36 -36.17 28.00
N TYR A 326 26.91 -34.95 28.31
CA TYR A 326 26.13 -34.65 29.50
C TYR A 326 25.22 -33.44 29.30
N ASP A 327 23.91 -33.65 29.39
CA ASP A 327 22.91 -32.60 29.26
C ASP A 327 22.34 -32.23 30.63
N MET A 328 22.61 -31.00 31.10
CA MET A 328 22.07 -30.47 32.37
C MET A 328 20.61 -30.03 32.26
N SER A 329 20.10 -29.82 31.05
CA SER A 329 18.72 -29.38 30.85
C SER A 329 17.73 -30.55 30.87
N ASP A 330 18.21 -31.78 30.68
CA ASP A 330 17.40 -32.99 30.74
C ASP A 330 17.46 -33.60 32.15
N PRO A 331 16.38 -33.51 32.94
CA PRO A 331 16.36 -34.03 34.31
C PRO A 331 16.52 -35.55 34.37
N LEU A 332 16.14 -36.28 33.31
CA LEU A 332 16.28 -37.73 33.25
C LEU A 332 17.73 -38.12 32.97
N HIS A 333 18.39 -37.42 32.04
CA HIS A 333 19.81 -37.60 31.78
C HIS A 333 20.66 -37.21 32.98
N TRP A 334 20.25 -36.15 33.71
CA TRP A 334 20.82 -35.76 34.99
C TRP A 334 20.70 -36.91 35.99
N ALA A 335 19.48 -37.35 36.31
CA ALA A 335 19.22 -38.41 37.30
C ALA A 335 19.95 -39.73 36.99
N GLN A 336 20.10 -40.10 35.71
CA GLN A 336 20.78 -41.34 35.32
C GLN A 336 22.30 -41.29 35.40
N ARG A 337 22.92 -40.11 35.18
CA ARG A 337 24.39 -40.00 35.07
C ARG A 337 25.07 -39.35 36.26
N THR A 338 24.33 -38.68 37.15
CA THR A 338 24.91 -38.11 38.36
C THR A 338 24.89 -39.07 39.52
N TYR A 339 26.05 -39.27 40.12
CA TYR A 339 26.21 -39.96 41.38
C TYR A 339 26.18 -38.94 42.53
N ARG A 340 25.41 -39.27 43.57
CA ARG A 340 25.41 -38.54 44.83
C ARG A 340 26.34 -39.29 45.78
N HIS A 341 27.39 -38.63 46.25
CA HIS A 341 28.43 -39.32 47.04
C HIS A 341 27.90 -39.76 48.42
N ILE A 342 26.88 -39.08 48.97
CA ILE A 342 26.28 -39.36 50.28
C ILE A 342 24.81 -38.87 50.23
N ASP A 343 23.88 -39.50 50.98
CA ASP A 343 22.48 -39.05 51.13
C ASP A 343 22.32 -37.69 51.84
N GLU A 344 23.41 -36.96 52.06
CA GLU A 344 23.41 -35.64 52.67
C GLU A 344 22.56 -34.65 51.86
N PRO A 345 21.65 -33.91 52.50
CA PRO A 345 20.85 -32.89 51.84
C PRO A 345 21.77 -31.87 51.15
N ILE A 346 21.49 -31.56 49.89
CA ILE A 346 22.25 -30.54 49.16
C ILE A 346 21.85 -29.18 49.74
N VAL A 347 22.69 -28.64 50.63
CA VAL A 347 22.54 -27.28 51.17
C VAL A 347 23.19 -26.30 50.19
N GLY A 348 22.43 -25.32 49.70
CA GLY A 348 22.92 -24.27 48.79
C GLY A 348 22.71 -24.57 47.30
N ASN A 349 23.41 -23.83 46.43
CA ASN A 349 23.26 -23.98 44.97
C ASN A 349 23.91 -25.32 44.52
N PRO A 350 23.21 -26.18 43.78
CA PRO A 350 23.80 -27.41 43.26
C PRO A 350 24.88 -27.09 42.21
N VAL A 351 26.02 -27.76 42.36
CA VAL A 351 27.20 -27.64 41.51
C VAL A 351 27.54 -29.02 40.98
N VAL A 352 27.74 -29.12 39.66
CA VAL A 352 28.15 -30.36 39.01
C VAL A 352 29.66 -30.31 38.77
N THR A 353 30.34 -31.39 39.16
CA THR A 353 31.76 -31.59 38.93
C THR A 353 31.99 -32.94 38.25
N SER A 354 33.00 -33.05 37.40
CA SER A 354 33.37 -34.34 36.81
C SER A 354 34.64 -34.87 37.46
N VAL A 355 34.64 -36.13 37.86
CA VAL A 355 35.82 -36.83 38.38
C VAL A 355 36.04 -38.08 37.53
N TYR A 356 37.30 -38.42 37.32
CA TYR A 356 37.69 -39.67 36.67
C TYR A 356 37.99 -40.72 37.75
N GLU A 357 37.15 -41.75 37.85
CA GLU A 357 37.36 -42.88 38.76
C GLU A 357 37.37 -44.17 37.94
N HIS A 358 38.36 -45.03 38.18
CA HIS A 358 38.48 -46.33 37.52
C HIS A 358 38.46 -46.29 35.97
N GLY A 359 38.93 -45.19 35.38
CA GLY A 359 38.94 -44.99 33.93
C GLY A 359 37.61 -44.52 33.33
N GLU A 360 36.54 -44.44 34.13
CA GLU A 360 35.25 -43.89 33.73
C GLU A 360 35.10 -42.44 34.22
N ARG A 361 34.39 -41.61 33.44
CA ARG A 361 34.07 -40.23 33.83
C ARG A 361 32.73 -40.22 34.56
N LEU A 362 32.76 -39.94 35.85
CA LEU A 362 31.58 -39.83 36.70
C LEU A 362 31.23 -38.36 36.97
N MET A 363 29.94 -38.09 37.15
CA MET A 363 29.44 -36.76 37.48
C MET A 363 28.96 -36.72 38.92
N TYR A 364 29.47 -35.76 39.70
CA TYR A 364 29.09 -35.57 41.09
C TYR A 364 28.33 -34.26 41.24
N VAL A 365 27.24 -34.31 42.01
CA VAL A 365 26.50 -33.13 42.42
C VAL A 365 26.83 -32.84 43.88
N SER A 366 27.36 -31.65 44.15
CA SER A 366 27.60 -31.15 45.51
C SER A 366 26.89 -29.81 45.73
N GLY A 367 26.67 -29.45 47.00
CA GLY A 367 26.31 -28.08 47.34
C GLY A 367 27.50 -27.15 47.09
N SER A 368 27.23 -25.93 46.61
CA SER A 368 28.20 -24.84 46.60
C SER A 368 28.69 -24.63 48.04
N ALA A 369 29.91 -25.09 48.35
CA ALA A 369 30.51 -24.88 49.66
C ALA A 369 30.39 -23.40 50.03
N SER A 370 29.69 -23.11 51.13
CA SER A 370 29.45 -21.75 51.60
C SER A 370 30.71 -21.22 52.27
N ASN A 371 31.79 -20.95 51.52
CA ASN A 371 33.04 -20.34 52.00
C ASN A 371 33.71 -20.94 53.26
N ASP A 372 33.20 -22.03 53.83
CA ASP A 372 33.88 -22.77 54.88
C ASP A 372 34.97 -23.59 54.20
N ASP A 373 36.21 -23.15 54.35
CA ASP A 373 37.46 -23.75 53.87
C ASP A 373 37.68 -25.22 54.32
N ASP A 374 36.70 -25.84 54.99
CA ASP A 374 36.79 -27.15 55.62
C ASP A 374 36.42 -28.34 54.69
N LEU A 375 35.98 -28.09 53.46
CA LEU A 375 35.62 -29.15 52.50
C LEU A 375 36.79 -29.61 51.62
N LEU A 376 37.73 -28.72 51.28
CA LEU A 376 38.95 -29.10 50.56
C LEU A 376 39.98 -29.79 51.47
N SER A 377 39.97 -29.49 52.77
CA SER A 377 40.72 -30.24 53.80
C SER A 377 40.13 -31.65 53.98
N ARG A 378 38.80 -31.80 53.95
CA ARG A 378 38.14 -33.11 54.02
C ARG A 378 38.33 -33.97 52.77
N MET A 379 38.24 -33.43 51.55
CA MET A 379 38.41 -34.25 50.34
C MET A 379 39.84 -34.76 50.10
N ARG A 380 40.89 -34.11 50.63
CA ARG A 380 42.28 -34.57 50.45
C ARG A 380 42.66 -35.81 51.25
N ASN A 381 41.88 -36.18 52.28
CA ASN A 381 42.26 -37.25 53.21
C ASN A 381 41.40 -38.52 53.15
N ILE A 382 40.40 -38.60 52.28
CA ILE A 382 39.55 -39.79 52.21
C ILE A 382 40.01 -40.70 51.06
N ARG A 383 40.96 -41.59 51.37
CA ARG A 383 41.28 -42.74 50.52
C ARG A 383 40.18 -43.78 50.74
N ILE A 384 39.08 -43.66 49.99
CA ILE A 384 37.93 -44.57 50.15
C ILE A 384 38.19 -45.88 49.42
N THR A 385 38.44 -46.93 50.18
CA THR A 385 38.30 -48.31 49.70
C THR A 385 36.83 -48.72 49.85
N TRP A 386 36.06 -48.71 48.76
CA TRP A 386 34.73 -49.31 48.75
C TRP A 386 34.81 -50.81 48.41
N PRO A 387 34.09 -51.69 49.12
CA PRO A 387 33.88 -53.05 48.68
C PRO A 387 32.87 -53.06 47.53
N TRP A 388 33.32 -53.48 46.35
CA TRP A 388 32.50 -53.70 45.17
C TRP A 388 31.44 -54.77 45.45
N ARG A 389 30.19 -54.38 45.73
CA ARG A 389 29.05 -55.31 45.71
C ARG A 389 28.55 -55.40 44.26
N ARG A 390 29.08 -56.37 43.50
CA ARG A 390 28.52 -56.79 42.20
C ARG A 390 27.04 -57.11 42.40
N ARG A 391 26.16 -56.23 41.95
CA ARG A 391 24.75 -56.52 41.78
C ARG A 391 24.65 -57.36 40.50
N ASN A 392 24.70 -58.68 40.63
CA ASN A 392 24.42 -59.61 39.53
C ASN A 392 23.06 -59.24 38.93
N ARG A 393 23.07 -59.04 37.61
CA ARG A 393 21.92 -58.66 36.79
C ARG A 393 21.24 -59.92 36.22
N ASP A 394 21.19 -60.98 37.02
CA ASP A 394 20.54 -62.25 36.68
C ASP A 394 19.49 -62.50 37.76
N ASN A 395 18.27 -62.01 37.52
CA ASN A 395 16.99 -62.50 38.05
C ASN A 395 15.92 -61.41 37.80
N ALA A 396 15.46 -61.32 36.55
CA ALA A 396 14.15 -60.77 36.27
C ALA A 396 13.13 -61.91 36.44
N PRO A 397 12.13 -61.79 37.33
CA PRO A 397 11.01 -62.72 37.32
C PRO A 397 10.16 -62.47 36.09
N ASN A 398 9.89 -63.57 35.38
CA ASN A 398 8.98 -63.69 34.26
C ASN A 398 7.56 -63.33 34.75
N VAL A 399 7.08 -62.12 34.47
CA VAL A 399 5.68 -61.75 34.74
C VAL A 399 4.87 -62.12 33.51
N GLU A 400 4.23 -63.27 33.64
CA GLU A 400 3.32 -63.90 32.71
C GLU A 400 2.09 -63.01 32.47
N ARG A 401 1.70 -62.91 31.19
CA ARG A 401 0.45 -62.31 30.73
C ARG A 401 -0.73 -63.05 31.33
N GLN A 402 -1.68 -62.33 31.92
CA GLN A 402 -3.08 -62.76 31.93
C GLN A 402 -3.98 -61.65 31.37
N HIS A 403 -4.79 -62.09 30.41
CA HIS A 403 -5.84 -61.37 29.71
C HIS A 403 -7.10 -61.21 30.59
N SER A 404 -7.72 -60.03 30.53
CA SER A 404 -9.18 -59.82 30.56
C SER A 404 -9.43 -58.40 30.01
N PHE A 405 -9.94 -58.23 28.78
CA PHE A 405 -11.35 -58.23 28.39
C PHE A 405 -12.26 -57.44 29.36
N VAL A 406 -12.45 -56.14 29.07
CA VAL A 406 -13.72 -55.44 29.30
C VAL A 406 -13.96 -54.50 28.12
N GLU A 407 -14.92 -54.92 27.32
CA GLU A 407 -15.65 -54.18 26.31
C GLU A 407 -16.65 -53.27 27.03
N GLN A 408 -16.63 -51.96 26.75
CA GLN A 408 -17.73 -51.08 27.16
C GLN A 408 -17.99 -50.03 26.09
N GLN A 409 -19.11 -50.23 25.40
CA GLN A 409 -19.82 -49.25 24.59
C GLN A 409 -20.23 -48.04 25.43
N ALA A 410 -20.13 -46.84 24.86
CA ALA A 410 -21.10 -45.77 25.09
C ALA A 410 -21.09 -44.79 23.91
N ASN A 411 -22.25 -44.73 23.23
CA ASN A 411 -22.68 -43.63 22.39
C ASN A 411 -22.78 -42.33 23.21
N VAL A 412 -22.33 -41.20 22.68
CA VAL A 412 -23.12 -40.04 22.19
C VAL A 412 -22.22 -39.23 21.26
#